data_AF-C5ZXU8-F1
#
_entry.id   AF-C5ZXU8-F1
#
_cell.length_a   1.000
_cell.length_b   1.000
_cell.length_c   1.000
_cell.angle_alpha   90.00
_cell.angle_beta   90.00
_cell.angle_gamma   90.00
#
_symmetry.space_group_name_H-M   'P 1'
#
loop_
_entity.id
_entity.type
_entity.pdbx_description
1 polymer ?
#
loop_
_entity_poly.entity_id
_entity_poly.type
_entity_poly.pdbx_seq_one_letter_code
_entity_poly.pdbx_strand_id
1 'polypeptide(L)'
;MITILKVIISLIIAMIWYQLTSNQETAIFFFILMLIIFFIRPIAYQSPTERQEYLEKFRKAKERQVNIEQLRREEKKKAQEERNRKKSKETKE
;
A
#
# COMPACT_ATOMS: atom_id res chain seq x y z
N MET A 1 4.20 -14.25 17.86
CA MET A 1 4.41 -14.00 19.30
C MET A 1 3.39 -13.01 19.86
N ILE A 2 3.25 -11.79 19.31
CA ILE A 2 2.34 -10.75 19.83
C ILE A 2 0.87 -11.21 19.93
N THR A 3 0.38 -11.98 18.96
CA THR A 3 -1.01 -12.47 18.95
C THR A 3 -1.30 -13.44 20.10
N ILE A 4 -0.36 -14.35 20.39
CA ILE A 4 -0.50 -15.33 21.48
C ILE A 4 -0.53 -14.59 22.82
N LEU A 5 0.32 -13.57 22.99
CA LEU A 5 0.34 -12.74 24.19
C LEU A 5 -0.99 -12.01 24.42
N LYS A 6 -1.61 -11.46 23.36
CA LYS A 6 -2.94 -10.83 23.46
C LYS A 6 -4.02 -11.80 23.96
N VAL A 7 -3.98 -13.05 23.50
CA VAL A 7 -4.92 -14.09 23.95
C VAL A 7 -4.68 -14.46 25.42
N ILE A 8 -3.41 -14.61 25.84
CA ILE A 8 -3.05 -14.90 27.23
C ILE A 8 -3.52 -13.78 28.16
N ILE A 9 -3.27 -12.51 27.81
CA ILE A 9 -3.71 -11.35 28.60
C ILE A 9 -5.24 -11.32 28.70
N SER A 10 -5.95 -11.57 27.60
CA SER A 10 -7.41 -11.65 27.59
C SER A 10 -7.93 -12.74 28.54
N LEU A 11 -7.27 -13.91 28.56
CA LEU A 11 -7.59 -15.01 29.48
C LEU A 11 -7.38 -14.64 30.95
N ILE A 12 -6.26 -13.97 31.26
CA ILE A 12 -5.98 -13.50 32.63
C ILE A 12 -7.05 -12.52 33.09
N ILE A 13 -7.43 -11.56 32.25
CA ILE A 13 -8.49 -10.58 32.56
C ILE A 13 -9.82 -11.31 32.81
N ALA A 14 -10.18 -12.28 31.97
CA ALA A 14 -11.40 -13.05 32.14
C ALA A 14 -11.42 -13.87 33.44
N MET A 15 -10.30 -14.49 33.81
CA MET A 15 -10.16 -15.23 35.07
C MET A 15 -10.30 -14.32 36.29
N ILE A 16 -9.69 -13.14 36.26
CA ILE A 16 -9.85 -12.14 37.33
C ILE A 16 -11.33 -11.76 37.48
N TRP A 17 -12.01 -11.48 36.37
CA TRP A 17 -13.45 -11.15 36.40
C TRP A 17 -14.33 -12.30 36.89
N TYR A 18 -14.01 -13.55 36.51
CA TYR A 18 -14.71 -14.71 37.03
C TYR A 18 -14.58 -14.83 38.54
N GLN A 19 -13.38 -14.60 39.08
CA GLN A 19 -13.12 -14.69 40.51
C GLN A 19 -13.82 -13.57 41.31
N LEU A 20 -13.95 -12.38 40.74
CA LEU A 20 -14.64 -11.24 41.36
C LEU A 20 -16.16 -11.37 41.32
N THR A 21 -16.73 -11.81 40.21
CA THR A 21 -18.19 -11.81 40.01
C THR A 21 -18.83 -13.17 40.30
N SER A 22 -18.05 -14.26 40.33
CA SER A 22 -18.53 -15.65 40.40
C SER A 22 -19.59 -15.98 39.35
N ASN A 23 -19.66 -15.18 38.29
CA ASN A 23 -20.61 -15.31 37.20
C ASN A 23 -19.84 -15.58 35.91
N GLN A 24 -20.16 -16.71 35.31
CA GLN A 24 -19.52 -17.20 34.09
C GLN A 24 -19.87 -16.33 32.87
N GLU A 25 -21.11 -15.83 32.79
CA GLU A 25 -21.56 -15.01 31.66
C GLU A 25 -20.78 -13.69 31.58
N THR A 26 -20.56 -13.04 32.73
CA THR A 26 -19.77 -11.81 32.80
C THR A 26 -18.32 -12.05 32.42
N ALA A 27 -17.71 -13.17 32.85
CA ALA A 27 -16.34 -13.49 32.51
C ALA A 27 -16.17 -13.75 30.99
N ILE A 28 -17.12 -14.47 30.38
CA ILE A 28 -17.14 -14.72 28.93
C ILE A 28 -17.32 -13.40 28.16
N PHE A 29 -18.20 -12.52 28.62
CA PHE A 29 -18.41 -11.21 28.02
C PHE A 29 -17.12 -10.39 28.01
N PHE A 30 -16.43 -10.28 29.15
CA PHE A 30 -15.16 -9.54 29.24
C PHE A 30 -14.03 -10.17 28.42
N PHE A 31 -14.00 -11.50 28.32
CA PHE A 31 -13.05 -12.19 27.45
C PHE A 31 -13.23 -11.81 25.98
N ILE A 32 -14.46 -11.87 25.47
CA ILE A 32 -14.78 -11.54 24.08
C ILE A 32 -14.52 -10.05 23.82
N LEU A 33 -14.92 -9.17 24.75
CA LEU A 33 -14.68 -7.74 24.66
C LEU A 33 -13.19 -7.42 24.54
N MET A 34 -12.33 -8.04 25.36
CA MET A 34 -10.89 -7.82 25.31
C MET A 34 -10.24 -8.35 24.04
N LEU A 35 -10.72 -9.48 23.51
CA LEU A 35 -10.29 -9.95 22.20
C LEU A 35 -10.61 -8.93 21.10
N ILE A 36 -11.83 -8.38 21.08
CA ILE A 36 -12.21 -7.37 20.08
C ILE A 36 -11.30 -6.15 20.19
N ILE A 37 -11.10 -5.61 21.40
CA ILE A 37 -10.24 -4.43 21.62
C ILE A 37 -8.80 -4.69 21.17
N PHE A 38 -8.23 -5.86 21.49
CA PHE A 38 -6.86 -6.19 21.12
C PHE A 38 -6.66 -6.53 19.64
N PHE A 39 -7.70 -7.00 18.95
CA PHE A 39 -7.63 -7.35 17.54
C PHE A 39 -8.05 -6.21 16.61
N ILE A 40 -8.80 -5.22 17.11
CA ILE A 40 -8.93 -3.94 16.44
C ILE A 40 -7.52 -3.34 16.33
N ARG A 41 -6.96 -3.37 15.12
CA ARG A 41 -5.72 -2.65 14.85
C ARG A 41 -6.01 -1.17 15.08
N PRO A 42 -5.24 -0.46 15.94
CA PRO A 42 -5.30 0.98 15.90
C PRO A 42 -4.99 1.38 14.45
N ILE A 43 -5.75 2.35 13.92
CA ILE A 43 -5.48 2.93 12.60
C ILE A 43 -4.06 3.49 12.70
N ALA A 44 -3.09 2.71 12.22
CA ALA A 44 -1.70 3.09 12.25
C ALA A 44 -1.61 4.32 11.35
N TYR A 45 -1.38 5.47 11.97
CA TYR A 45 -1.10 6.69 11.24
C TYR A 45 0.18 6.42 10.46
N GLN A 46 0.06 6.10 9.17
CA GLN A 46 1.22 6.02 8.29
C GLN A 46 1.97 7.33 8.45
N SER A 47 3.25 7.26 8.82
CA SER A 47 4.04 8.45 9.03
C SER A 47 3.95 9.29 7.74
N PRO A 48 3.62 10.60 7.82
CA PRO A 48 3.49 11.43 6.63
C PRO A 48 4.75 11.40 5.75
N THR A 49 5.91 11.10 6.34
CA THR A 49 7.20 10.84 5.69
C THR A 49 7.20 9.63 4.76
N GLU A 50 6.73 8.46 5.19
CA GLU A 50 6.69 7.26 4.32
C GLU A 50 5.75 7.45 3.12
N ARG A 51 4.64 8.18 3.34
CA ARG A 51 3.70 8.51 2.28
C ARG A 51 4.32 9.46 1.25
N GLN A 52 5.09 10.45 1.69
CA GLN A 52 5.79 11.39 0.81
C GLN A 52 6.87 10.67 -0.01
N GLU A 53 7.68 9.80 0.61
CA GLU A 53 8.67 9.01 -0.12
C GLU A 53 8.05 8.12 -1.20
N TYR A 54 6.91 7.48 -0.88
CA TYR A 54 6.19 6.68 -1.87
C TYR A 54 5.68 7.54 -3.04
N LEU A 55 5.12 8.72 -2.74
CA LEU A 55 4.65 9.66 -3.77
C LEU A 55 5.78 10.18 -4.65
N GLU A 56 6.95 10.48 -4.08
CA GLU A 56 8.12 10.92 -4.85
C GLU A 56 8.66 9.82 -5.76
N LYS A 57 8.77 8.58 -5.25
CA LYS A 57 9.18 7.43 -6.06
C LYS A 57 8.21 7.19 -7.22
N PHE A 58 6.91 7.32 -6.96
CA PHE A 58 5.87 7.17 -7.99
C PHE A 58 5.96 8.27 -9.06
N ARG A 59 6.14 9.53 -8.67
CA ARG A 59 6.31 10.65 -9.62
C ARG A 59 7.55 10.47 -10.49
N LYS A 60 8.71 10.15 -9.91
CA LYS A 60 9.95 9.89 -10.65
C LYS A 60 9.81 8.73 -11.66
N ALA A 61 9.11 7.67 -11.28
CA ALA A 61 8.85 6.55 -12.18
C ALA A 61 7.97 6.97 -13.37
N LYS A 62 6.93 7.77 -13.13
CA LYS A 62 6.03 8.28 -14.18
C LYS A 62 6.75 9.23 -15.14
N GLU A 63 7.56 10.14 -14.61
CA GLU A 63 8.37 11.07 -15.43
C GLU A 63 9.35 10.32 -16.35
N ARG A 64 10.01 9.27 -15.85
CA ARG A 64 10.86 8.41 -16.68
C ARG A 64 10.09 7.75 -17.82
N GLN A 65 8.90 7.22 -17.56
CA GLN A 65 8.09 6.58 -18.61
C GLN A 65 7.69 7.58 -19.70
N VAL A 66 7.24 8.78 -19.30
CA VAL A 66 6.85 9.83 -20.24
C VAL A 66 8.04 10.26 -21.11
N ASN A 67 9.22 10.44 -20.51
CA ASN A 67 10.43 10.84 -21.25
C ASN A 67 10.87 9.77 -22.27
N ILE A 68 10.85 8.49 -21.87
CA ILE A 68 11.15 7.37 -22.79
C ILE A 68 10.14 7.31 -23.94
N GLU A 69 8.85 7.55 -23.67
CA GLU A 69 7.83 7.57 -24.72
C GLU A 69 8.02 8.75 -25.67
N GLN A 70 8.37 9.94 -25.16
CA GLN A 70 8.68 11.11 -25.97
C GLN A 70 9.88 10.87 -26.89
N LEU A 71 10.99 10.33 -26.36
CA LEU A 71 12.17 9.97 -27.16
C LEU A 71 11.82 8.99 -28.29
N ARG A 72 11.02 7.95 -27.98
CA ARG A 72 10.53 7.01 -29.01
C ARG A 72 9.67 7.67 -30.07
N ARG A 73 8.83 8.65 -29.72
CA ARG A 73 8.01 9.40 -30.68
C ARG A 73 8.87 10.29 -31.57
N GLU A 74 9.90 10.94 -31.01
CA GLU A 74 10.83 11.77 -31.77
C GLU A 74 11.67 10.96 -32.75
N GLU A 75 12.20 9.80 -32.34
CA GLU A 75 12.92 8.90 -33.24
C GLU A 75 12.05 8.42 -34.39
N LYS A 76 10.79 8.03 -34.11
CA LYS A 76 9.83 7.65 -35.15
C LYS A 76 9.54 8.78 -36.12
N LYS A 77 9.37 10.01 -35.63
CA LYS A 77 9.16 11.20 -36.48
C LYS A 77 10.36 11.45 -37.40
N LYS A 78 11.58 11.42 -36.87
CA LYS A 78 12.81 11.58 -37.66
C LYS A 78 12.94 10.51 -38.74
N ALA A 79 12.69 9.24 -38.39
CA ALA A 79 12.72 8.15 -39.35
C ALA A 79 11.66 8.28 -40.46
N GLN A 80 10.47 8.80 -40.12
CA GLN A 80 9.40 9.04 -41.09
C GLN A 80 9.70 10.23 -42.02
N GLU A 81 10.28 11.32 -41.48
CA GLU A 81 10.73 12.45 -42.28
C GLU A 81 11.84 12.07 -43.27
N GLU A 82 12.80 11.24 -42.86
CA GLU A 82 13.82 10.72 -43.77
C GLU A 82 13.23 9.85 -44.89
N ARG A 83 12.29 8.95 -44.56
CA ARG A 83 11.59 8.13 -45.56
C ARG A 83 10.81 9.00 -46.56
N ASN A 84 10.11 10.01 -46.07
CA ASN A 84 9.37 10.94 -46.93
C ASN A 84 10.31 11.76 -47.82
N ARG A 85 11.45 12.21 -47.30
CA ARG A 85 12.49 12.89 -48.10
C ARG A 85 13.04 11.99 -49.21
N LYS A 86 13.35 10.73 -48.92
CA LYS A 86 13.85 9.77 -49.93
C LYS A 86 12.81 9.53 -51.03
N LYS A 87 11.54 9.26 -50.67
CA LYS A 87 10.44 9.14 -51.65
C LYS A 87 10.25 10.38 -52.51
N SER A 88 10.36 11.58 -51.91
CA SER A 88 10.20 12.84 -52.66
C SER A 88 11.32 13.11 -53.68
N LYS A 89 12.50 12.49 -53.49
CA LYS A 89 13.61 12.56 -54.44
C LYS A 89 13.44 11.54 -55.57
N GLU A 90 12.98 10.33 -55.26
CA GLU A 90 12.69 9.27 -56.26
C GLU A 90 11.50 9.60 -57.18
N THR A 91 10.58 10.47 -56.77
CA THR A 91 9.42 10.89 -57.62
C THR A 91 9.75 12.09 -58.53
N LYS A 92 10.96 12.67 -58.40
CA LYS A 92 11.41 13.84 -59.19
C LYS A 92 12.47 13.49 -60.23
N GLU A 93 12.96 12.25 -60.25
CA GLU A 93 13.67 11.64 -61.38
C GLU A 93 12.67 10.88 -62.26
#